data_AF-A0A0C2MGU3-F1
#
_entry.id   AF-A0A0C2MGU3-F1
#
_cell.length_a   1.000
_cell.length_b   1.000
_cell.length_c   1.000
_cell.angle_alpha   90.00
_cell.angle_beta   90.00
_cell.angle_gamma   90.00
#
_symmetry.space_group_name_H-M   'P 1'
#
loop_
_entity.id
_entity.type
_entity.pdbx_description
1 polymer ?
#
loop_
_entity_poly.entity_id
_entity_poly.type
_entity_poly.pdbx_seq_one_letter_code
_entity_poly.pdbx_strand_id
1 'polypeptide(L)'
;MNQKEMIIQTKKHNHGPDPSKVDARRVISHVKENARTSKISIQRIVASNVIGVNQSTASGLPSLPSFIVLFNRHVEMRTLLCIVRIRLHQLLFLLSIRLAIGVNNFYCMTVVQMKIDYSYFQQKQHENHKIK
;
A
#
# COMPACT_ATOMS: atom_id res chain seq x y z
N MET A 1 35.52 60.23 -13.56
CA MET A 1 34.90 59.02 -14.14
C MET A 1 34.10 58.35 -13.03
N ASN A 2 32.76 58.47 -13.04
CA ASN A 2 31.91 57.86 -12.02
C ASN A 2 31.15 56.67 -12.63
N GLN A 3 31.55 55.47 -12.22
CA GLN A 3 30.93 54.20 -12.60
C GLN A 3 29.56 54.11 -11.89
N LYS A 4 28.49 54.28 -12.65
CA LYS A 4 27.12 54.07 -12.16
C LYS A 4 26.86 52.56 -12.18
N GLU A 5 26.91 51.92 -11.02
CA GLU A 5 26.55 50.52 -10.86
C GLU A 5 25.08 50.32 -11.24
N MET A 6 24.85 49.56 -12.32
CA MET A 6 23.52 49.18 -12.77
C MET A 6 23.05 47.98 -11.96
N ILE A 7 22.25 48.23 -10.92
CA ILE A 7 21.60 47.18 -10.13
C ILE A 7 20.46 46.58 -10.98
N ILE A 8 20.69 45.43 -11.60
CA ILE A 8 19.64 44.64 -12.26
C ILE A 8 18.81 43.96 -11.17
N GLN A 9 17.67 44.54 -10.79
CA GLN A 9 16.70 43.88 -9.94
C GLN A 9 16.06 42.72 -10.72
N THR A 10 16.57 41.50 -10.52
CA THR A 10 15.88 40.27 -10.92
C THR A 10 14.69 40.06 -9.97
N LYS A 11 13.61 40.79 -10.21
CA LYS A 11 12.31 40.61 -9.57
C LYS A 11 11.75 39.22 -9.93
N LYS A 12 12.24 38.18 -9.27
CA LYS A 12 11.51 36.91 -9.13
C LYS A 12 10.35 37.20 -8.19
N HIS A 13 9.28 37.77 -8.75
CA HIS A 13 8.02 37.83 -8.06
C HIS A 13 7.55 36.39 -7.86
N ASN A 14 7.42 35.98 -6.60
CA ASN A 14 6.73 34.75 -6.23
C ASN A 14 5.26 34.94 -6.59
N HIS A 15 4.93 34.76 -7.87
CA HIS A 15 3.55 34.73 -8.32
C HIS A 15 2.88 33.58 -7.56
N GLY A 16 1.83 33.92 -6.81
CA GLY A 16 0.98 32.91 -6.18
C GLY A 16 0.51 31.90 -7.22
N PRO A 17 0.09 30.70 -6.77
CA PRO A 17 -0.36 29.66 -7.69
C PRO A 17 -1.46 30.21 -8.59
N ASP A 18 -1.25 30.06 -9.90
CA ASP A 18 -2.19 30.46 -10.94
C ASP A 18 -3.59 29.89 -10.62
N PRO A 19 -4.61 30.75 -10.43
CA PRO A 19 -5.96 30.32 -10.08
C PRO A 19 -6.52 29.26 -11.02
N SER A 20 -6.22 29.36 -12.33
CA SER A 20 -6.67 28.38 -13.33
C SER A 20 -6.06 27.00 -13.12
N LYS A 21 -4.81 26.93 -12.62
CA LYS A 21 -4.14 25.67 -12.30
C LYS A 21 -4.68 25.06 -11.02
N VAL A 22 -5.06 25.89 -10.04
CA VAL A 22 -5.69 25.44 -8.80
C VAL A 22 -7.06 24.83 -9.11
N ASP A 23 -7.86 25.50 -9.93
CA ASP A 23 -9.16 25.00 -10.36
C ASP A 23 -9.06 23.74 -11.20
N ALA A 24 -8.08 23.66 -12.13
CA ALA A 24 -7.85 22.46 -12.92
C ALA A 24 -7.49 21.26 -12.02
N ARG A 25 -6.66 21.47 -10.99
CA ARG A 25 -6.33 20.42 -10.01
C ARG A 25 -7.54 19.97 -9.20
N ARG A 26 -8.44 20.89 -8.84
CA ARG A 26 -9.70 20.56 -8.15
C ARG A 26 -10.59 19.70 -9.03
N VAL A 27 -10.77 20.09 -10.29
CA VAL A 27 -11.57 19.31 -11.26
C VAL A 27 -10.99 17.92 -11.46
N ILE A 28 -9.68 17.79 -11.66
CA ILE A 28 -9.00 16.48 -11.78
C ILE A 28 -9.25 15.61 -10.54
N SER A 29 -9.22 16.21 -9.35
CA SER A 29 -9.45 15.49 -8.09
C SER A 29 -10.88 14.97 -7.98
N HIS A 30 -11.88 15.78 -8.35
CA HIS A 30 -13.28 15.37 -8.41
C HIS A 30 -13.52 14.25 -9.44
N VAL A 31 -12.95 14.37 -10.64
CA VAL A 31 -13.02 13.31 -11.65
C VAL A 31 -12.43 12.00 -11.10
N LYS A 32 -11.32 12.09 -10.37
CA LYS A 32 -10.65 10.93 -9.76
C LYS A 32 -11.49 10.28 -8.67
N GLU A 33 -12.15 11.06 -7.85
CA GLU A 33 -13.04 10.57 -6.81
C GLU A 33 -14.29 9.91 -7.41
N ASN A 34 -14.93 10.58 -8.36
CA ASN A 34 -16.11 10.06 -9.07
C ASN A 34 -15.80 8.78 -9.84
N ALA A 35 -14.64 8.69 -10.48
CA ALA A 35 -14.20 7.47 -11.16
C ALA A 35 -13.89 6.30 -10.21
N ARG A 36 -13.66 6.57 -8.92
CA ARG A 36 -13.46 5.52 -7.90
C ARG A 36 -14.77 4.96 -7.36
N THR A 37 -15.82 5.78 -7.33
CA THR A 37 -17.10 5.45 -6.70
C THR A 37 -18.18 5.07 -7.72
N SER A 38 -18.04 5.51 -8.97
CA SER A 38 -19.03 5.31 -10.02
C SER A 38 -18.74 4.09 -10.90
N LYS A 39 -19.81 3.39 -11.30
CA LYS A 39 -19.77 2.33 -12.34
C LYS A 39 -19.89 2.90 -13.77
N ILE A 40 -19.99 4.23 -13.90
CA ILE A 40 -20.17 4.93 -15.17
C ILE A 40 -18.83 5.01 -15.93
N SER A 41 -18.88 5.04 -17.26
CA SER A 41 -17.68 5.16 -18.10
C SER A 41 -16.88 6.43 -17.80
N ILE A 42 -15.55 6.33 -17.82
CA ILE A 42 -14.61 7.43 -17.56
C ILE A 42 -14.91 8.64 -18.45
N GLN A 43 -15.25 8.41 -19.72
CA GLN A 43 -15.61 9.46 -20.67
C GLN A 43 -16.81 10.29 -20.19
N ARG A 44 -17.83 9.63 -19.63
CA ARG A 44 -19.04 10.31 -19.15
C ARG A 44 -18.80 11.02 -17.83
N ILE A 45 -17.91 10.49 -16.97
CA ILE A 45 -17.43 11.17 -15.76
C ILE A 45 -16.67 12.44 -16.13
N VAL A 46 -15.69 12.36 -17.05
CA VAL A 46 -14.94 13.53 -17.51
C VAL A 46 -15.88 14.55 -18.15
N ALA A 47 -16.75 14.12 -19.08
CA ALA A 47 -17.72 15.02 -19.72
C ALA A 47 -18.60 15.74 -18.68
N SER A 48 -19.16 15.02 -17.70
CA SER A 48 -20.00 15.62 -16.66
C SER A 48 -19.27 16.65 -15.79
N ASN A 49 -17.97 16.45 -15.54
CA ASN A 49 -17.18 17.37 -14.71
C ASN A 49 -16.60 18.55 -15.51
N VAL A 50 -16.51 18.43 -16.84
CA VAL A 50 -16.00 19.48 -17.73
C VAL A 50 -17.08 20.47 -18.18
N ILE A 51 -18.36 20.07 -18.20
CA ILE A 51 -19.49 20.92 -18.63
C ILE A 51 -19.59 22.25 -17.84
N GLY A 52 -19.08 22.32 -16.62
CA GLY A 52 -19.08 23.54 -15.79
C GLY A 52 -17.74 24.29 -15.72
N VAL A 53 -16.75 23.92 -16.52
CA VAL A 53 -15.38 24.45 -16.41
C VAL A 53 -15.21 25.66 -17.33
N ASN A 54 -14.70 26.77 -16.79
CA ASN A 54 -14.41 27.97 -17.59
C ASN A 54 -13.23 27.71 -18.55
N GLN A 55 -13.17 28.47 -19.65
CA GLN A 55 -12.18 28.27 -20.72
C GLN A 55 -10.73 28.36 -20.22
N SER A 56 -10.45 29.24 -19.26
CA SER A 56 -9.13 29.39 -18.64
C SER A 56 -8.72 28.16 -17.81
N THR A 57 -9.66 27.48 -17.16
CA THR A 57 -9.39 26.24 -16.43
C THR A 57 -9.32 25.06 -17.38
N ALA A 58 -10.09 25.08 -18.48
CA ALA A 58 -10.04 24.05 -19.51
C ALA A 58 -8.64 23.93 -20.14
N SER A 59 -7.91 25.04 -20.32
CA SER A 59 -6.51 25.00 -20.77
C SER A 59 -5.54 24.36 -19.77
N GLY A 60 -5.89 24.30 -18.50
CA GLY A 60 -5.12 23.62 -17.46
C GLY A 60 -5.43 22.13 -17.32
N LEU A 61 -6.46 21.62 -18.01
CA LEU A 61 -6.86 20.22 -17.95
C LEU A 61 -6.06 19.37 -18.94
N PRO A 62 -5.66 18.14 -18.53
CA PRO A 62 -5.05 17.21 -19.46
C PRO A 62 -6.06 16.76 -20.52
N SER A 63 -5.56 16.38 -21.69
CA SER A 63 -6.40 15.85 -22.76
C SER A 63 -7.14 14.58 -22.31
N LEU A 64 -8.34 14.35 -22.86
CA LEU A 64 -9.16 13.18 -22.52
C LEU A 64 -8.40 11.84 -22.64
N PRO A 65 -7.56 11.61 -23.69
CA PRO A 65 -6.72 10.41 -23.76
C PRO A 65 -5.74 10.29 -22.59
N SER A 66 -5.16 11.41 -22.15
CA SER A 66 -4.23 11.45 -21.02
C SER A 66 -4.93 11.08 -19.71
N PHE A 67 -6.17 11.54 -19.50
CA PHE A 67 -6.99 11.11 -18.37
C PHE A 67 -7.22 9.59 -18.37
N ILE A 68 -7.62 9.02 -19.52
CA ILE A 68 -7.86 7.58 -19.65
C ILE A 68 -6.61 6.79 -19.29
N VAL A 69 -5.43 7.19 -19.78
CA VAL A 69 -4.15 6.55 -19.46
C VAL A 69 -3.82 6.65 -17.97
N LEU A 70 -3.97 7.83 -17.36
CA LEU A 70 -3.73 8.03 -15.92
C LEU A 70 -4.65 7.17 -15.05
N PHE A 71 -5.91 7.02 -15.45
CA PHE A 71 -6.88 6.17 -14.76
C PHE A 71 -6.54 4.69 -14.91
N ASN A 72 -6.25 4.22 -16.11
CA ASN A 72 -5.89 2.83 -16.36
C ASN A 72 -4.66 2.41 -15.55
N ARG A 73 -3.61 3.25 -15.54
CA ARG A 73 -2.43 3.02 -14.68
C ARG A 73 -2.80 2.94 -13.19
N HIS A 74 -3.72 3.79 -12.73
CA HIS A 74 -4.14 3.78 -11.33
C HIS A 74 -4.99 2.56 -10.96
N VAL A 75 -5.78 2.03 -11.90
CA VAL A 75 -6.54 0.79 -11.71
C VAL A 75 -5.60 -0.41 -11.68
N GLU A 76 -4.65 -0.48 -12.62
CA GLU A 76 -3.64 -1.53 -12.70
C GLU A 76 -2.81 -1.62 -11.41
N MET A 77 -2.32 -0.48 -10.92
CA MET A 77 -1.55 -0.41 -9.66
C MET A 77 -2.37 -0.87 -8.44
N ARG A 78 -3.68 -0.61 -8.41
CA ARG A 78 -4.55 -1.10 -7.33
C ARG A 78 -4.76 -2.60 -7.40
N THR A 79 -4.96 -3.15 -8.60
CA THR A 79 -5.11 -4.59 -8.80
C THR A 79 -3.84 -5.32 -8.39
N LEU A 80 -2.66 -4.82 -8.78
CA LEU A 80 -1.37 -5.37 -8.37
C LEU A 80 -1.18 -5.30 -6.85
N LEU A 81 -1.51 -4.18 -6.22
CA LEU A 81 -1.42 -4.04 -4.76
C LEU A 81 -2.33 -5.04 -4.03
N CYS A 82 -3.55 -5.27 -4.53
CA CYS A 82 -4.47 -6.27 -3.98
C CYS A 82 -3.90 -7.69 -4.12
N ILE A 83 -3.34 -8.03 -5.29
CA ILE A 83 -2.72 -9.34 -5.53
C ILE A 83 -1.54 -9.55 -4.57
N VAL A 84 -0.63 -8.58 -4.45
CA VAL A 84 0.51 -8.65 -3.53
C VAL A 84 0.05 -8.82 -2.09
N ARG A 85 -0.97 -8.07 -1.67
CA ARG A 85 -1.53 -8.19 -0.31
C ARG A 85 -2.14 -9.57 -0.05
N ILE A 86 -2.90 -10.11 -0.99
CA ILE A 86 -3.50 -11.45 -0.88
C ILE A 86 -2.39 -12.50 -0.77
N ARG A 87 -1.37 -12.42 -1.63
CA ARG A 87 -0.23 -13.35 -1.61
C ARG A 87 0.56 -13.28 -0.31
N LEU A 88 0.76 -12.08 0.23
CA LEU A 88 1.42 -11.89 1.52
C LEU A 88 0.61 -12.52 2.67
N HIS A 89 -0.71 -12.32 2.70
CA HIS A 89 -1.59 -12.95 3.69
C HIS A 89 -1.57 -14.48 3.60
N GLN A 90 -1.59 -15.04 2.38
CA GLN A 90 -1.48 -16.49 2.19
C GLN A 90 -0.15 -17.04 2.71
N LEU A 91 0.96 -16.35 2.47
CA LEU A 91 2.28 -16.76 2.98
C LEU A 91 2.36 -16.70 4.51
N LEU A 92 1.87 -15.62 5.12
CA LEU A 92 1.82 -15.49 6.58
C LEU A 92 0.96 -16.58 7.22
N PHE A 93 -0.18 -16.91 6.60
CA PHE A 93 -1.04 -17.99 7.04
C PHE A 93 -0.33 -19.35 6.99
N LEU A 94 0.32 -19.68 5.87
CA LEU A 94 1.09 -20.93 5.75
C LEU A 94 2.26 -21.00 6.75
N LEU A 95 2.94 -19.88 6.99
CA LEU A 95 4.02 -19.80 7.98
C LEU A 95 3.49 -20.07 9.40
N SER A 96 2.33 -19.50 9.75
CA SER A 96 1.71 -19.72 11.06
C SER A 96 1.32 -21.18 11.30
N ILE A 97 0.80 -21.86 10.27
CA ILE A 97 0.49 -23.30 10.34
C ILE A 97 1.76 -24.11 10.56
N ARG A 98 2.83 -23.83 9.80
CA ARG A 98 4.10 -24.56 9.94
C ARG A 98 4.71 -24.38 11.33
N LEU A 99 4.68 -23.16 11.88
CA LEU A 99 5.13 -22.89 13.24
C LEU A 99 4.30 -23.66 14.27
N ALA A 100 2.97 -23.65 14.15
CA ALA A 100 2.08 -24.37 15.06
C ALA A 100 2.34 -25.88 15.04
N ILE A 101 2.50 -26.48 13.85
CA ILE A 101 2.86 -27.90 13.71
C ILE A 101 4.24 -28.17 14.32
N GLY A 102 5.23 -27.30 14.05
CA GLY A 102 6.57 -27.43 14.61
C GLY A 102 6.59 -27.40 16.14
N VAL A 103 5.86 -26.46 16.75
CA VAL A 103 5.75 -26.33 18.21
C VAL A 103 5.03 -27.53 18.82
N ASN A 104 3.93 -28.00 18.21
CA ASN A 104 3.22 -29.19 18.68
C ASN A 104 4.08 -30.45 18.60
N ASN A 105 4.84 -30.61 17.52
CA ASN A 105 5.76 -31.74 17.37
C ASN A 105 6.90 -31.66 18.39
N PHE A 106 7.44 -30.47 18.64
CA PHE A 106 8.48 -30.26 19.66
C PHE A 106 7.97 -30.61 21.05
N TYR A 107 6.76 -30.15 21.41
CA TYR A 107 6.15 -30.42 22.72
C TYR A 107 5.86 -31.92 22.91
N CYS A 108 5.35 -32.59 21.88
CA CYS A 108 5.12 -34.03 21.92
C CYS A 108 6.40 -34.82 22.18
N MET A 109 7.49 -34.49 21.47
CA MET A 109 8.78 -35.16 21.63
C MET A 109 9.39 -34.94 23.01
N THR A 110 9.31 -33.72 23.56
CA THR A 110 9.83 -33.43 24.91
C THR A 110 9.07 -34.17 26.00
N VAL A 111 7.73 -34.20 25.92
CA VAL A 111 6.90 -34.92 26.89
C VAL A 111 7.15 -36.44 26.83
N VAL A 112 7.30 -36.99 25.63
CA VAL A 112 7.64 -38.42 25.45
C VAL A 112 9.01 -38.74 26.06
N GLN A 113 10.02 -37.90 25.81
CA GLN A 113 11.37 -38.11 26.36
C GLN A 113 11.37 -38.07 27.89
N MET A 114 10.71 -37.07 28.49
CA MET A 114 10.58 -36.97 29.95
C MET A 114 9.89 -38.20 30.56
N LYS A 115 8.88 -38.75 29.88
CA LYS A 115 8.17 -39.95 30.35
C LYS A 115 9.05 -41.19 30.32
N ILE A 116 9.92 -41.32 29.32
CA ILE A 116 10.90 -42.41 29.21
C ILE A 116 11.92 -42.30 30.36
N ASP A 117 12.49 -41.11 30.55
CA ASP A 117 13.50 -40.87 31.59
C ASP A 117 12.94 -41.11 33.00
N TYR A 118 11.71 -40.68 33.25
CA TYR A 118 11.03 -40.92 34.52
C TYR A 118 10.78 -42.42 34.77
N SER A 119 10.34 -43.15 33.75
CA SER A 119 10.12 -44.60 33.86
C SER A 119 11.41 -45.36 34.17
N TYR A 120 12.51 -44.97 33.52
CA TYR A 120 13.84 -45.55 33.78
C TYR A 120 14.33 -45.27 35.20
N PHE A 121 14.12 -44.04 35.70
CA PHE A 121 14.47 -43.67 37.07
C PHE A 121 13.71 -44.52 38.11
N GLN A 122 12.39 -44.70 37.94
CA GLN A 122 11.57 -45.51 38.84
C GLN A 122 12.02 -46.97 38.87
N GLN A 123 12.34 -47.55 37.71
CA GLN A 123 12.84 -48.93 37.63
C GLN A 123 14.16 -49.10 38.38
N LYS A 124 15.08 -48.15 38.24
CA LYS A 124 16.38 -48.17 38.94
C LYS A 124 16.25 -48.07 40.46
N GLN A 125 15.29 -47.28 40.96
CA GLN A 125 14.99 -47.21 42.40
C GLN A 125 14.44 -48.54 42.92
N HIS A 126 13.58 -49.20 42.15
CA HIS A 126 12.99 -50.48 42.53
C HIS A 126 14.02 -51.64 42.53
N GLU A 127 14.99 -51.63 41.63
CA GLU A 127 16.09 -52.60 41.62
C GLU A 127 17.03 -52.42 42.81
N ASN A 128 17.39 -51.18 43.15
CA ASN A 128 18.23 -50.89 44.31
C ASN A 128 17.59 -51.29 45.65
N HIS A 129 16.27 -51.31 45.74
CA HIS A 129 15.55 -51.72 46.96
C HIS A 129 15.44 -53.25 47.12
N LYS A 130 15.65 -54.03 46.05
CA LYS A 130 15.61 -55.51 46.09
C LYS A 130 16.93 -56.16 46.52
N ILE A 131 18.03 -55.39 46.58
CA ILE A 131 19.39 -55.88 46.88
C ILE A 131 19.76 -55.67 48.37
N LYS A 132 18.84 -55.14 49.18
CA LYS A 132 18.95 -55.05 50.65
C LYS A 132 18.02 -56.05 51.31
#